data_AF-A0A7C4CQV5-F1
#
_entry.id   AF-A0A7C4CQV5-F1
#
_cell.length_a   1.000
_cell.length_b   1.000
_cell.length_c   1.000
_cell.angle_alpha   90.00
_cell.angle_beta   90.00
_cell.angle_gamma   90.00
#
_symmetry.space_group_name_H-M   'P 1'
#
loop_
_entity.id
_entity.type
_entity.pdbx_description
1 polymer ?
#
loop_
_entity_poly.entity_id
_entity_poly.type
_entity_poly.pdbx_seq_one_letter_code
_entity_poly.pdbx_strand_id
1 'polypeptide(L)'
;MKQEIVKKLVESLGERYSTVLGINIESGREDEIFKWFLASILFGAPIKETSVIKTYRCFEKHNVLTPKAILAAGWNGLVRILDEGGYARYDFRTADKLLEAMRNLIEKYDGKLTKIYENAGGSQELENLLKGLGKGIGDTTISIFLR
;
A
#
# COMPACT_ATOMS: atom_id res chain seq x y z
N MET A 1 21.19 3.69 -25.49
CA MET A 1 20.20 3.07 -26.40
C MET A 1 19.14 2.21 -25.70
N LYS A 2 19.42 0.99 -25.20
CA LYS A 2 18.36 0.14 -24.57
C LYS A 2 17.65 0.79 -23.37
N GLN A 3 18.40 1.39 -22.45
CA GLN A 3 17.88 2.09 -21.27
C GLN A 3 16.96 3.28 -21.63
N GLU A 4 17.27 3.97 -22.71
CA GLU A 4 16.58 5.18 -23.16
C GLU A 4 15.29 4.87 -23.91
N ILE A 5 15.26 3.74 -24.62
CA ILE A 5 14.05 3.16 -25.23
C ILE A 5 13.11 2.62 -24.14
N VAL A 6 13.65 1.92 -23.12
CA VAL A 6 12.86 1.44 -21.97
C VAL A 6 12.28 2.61 -21.18
N LYS A 7 13.08 3.66 -20.91
CA LYS A 7 12.61 4.88 -20.24
C LYS A 7 11.51 5.57 -21.05
N LYS A 8 11.70 5.76 -22.37
CA LYS A 8 10.68 6.33 -23.25
C LYS A 8 9.40 5.47 -23.37
N LEU A 9 9.51 4.14 -23.31
CA LEU A 9 8.36 3.23 -23.29
C LEU A 9 7.59 3.30 -21.96
N VAL A 10 8.30 3.38 -20.84
CA VAL A 10 7.67 3.57 -19.52
C VAL A 10 7.01 4.95 -19.43
N GLU A 11 7.66 5.99 -19.95
CA GLU A 11 7.12 7.35 -19.99
C GLU A 11 5.96 7.51 -20.99
N SER A 12 5.91 6.73 -22.08
CA SER A 12 4.86 6.84 -23.10
C SER A 12 3.68 5.86 -22.94
N LEU A 13 3.85 4.74 -22.22
CA LEU A 13 2.83 3.70 -22.04
C LEU A 13 2.52 3.37 -20.58
N GLY A 14 3.38 3.75 -19.63
CA GLY A 14 3.24 3.41 -18.22
C GLY A 14 2.81 4.62 -17.40
N GLU A 15 1.51 4.88 -17.28
CA GLU A 15 1.06 5.72 -16.19
C GLU A 15 1.50 5.09 -14.87
N ARG A 16 2.13 5.89 -13.98
CA ARG A 16 2.45 5.39 -12.63
C ARG A 16 1.14 5.00 -11.96
N TYR A 17 1.08 3.84 -11.31
CA TYR A 17 -0.13 3.40 -10.60
C TYR A 17 -0.61 4.42 -9.57
N SER A 18 0.31 5.17 -8.97
CA SER A 18 -0.04 6.31 -8.11
C SER A 18 -0.90 7.34 -8.85
N THR A 19 -0.55 7.71 -10.08
CA THR A 19 -1.35 8.60 -10.93
C THR A 19 -2.71 8.00 -11.27
N VAL A 20 -2.77 6.72 -11.67
CA VAL A 20 -4.03 6.01 -11.97
C VAL A 20 -4.98 5.98 -10.75
N LEU A 21 -4.41 5.87 -9.55
CA LEU A 21 -5.14 5.88 -8.29
C LEU A 21 -5.46 7.30 -7.79
N GLY A 22 -4.91 8.35 -8.41
CA GLY A 22 -5.06 9.74 -7.97
C GLY A 22 -4.24 10.07 -6.71
N ILE A 23 -3.18 9.33 -6.45
CA ILE A 23 -2.27 9.49 -5.30
C ILE A 23 -1.10 10.39 -5.71
N ASN A 24 -0.96 11.51 -5.02
CA ASN A 24 0.10 12.48 -5.28
C ASN A 24 1.31 12.26 -4.36
N ILE A 25 2.12 11.25 -4.68
CA ILE A 25 3.35 10.91 -3.93
C ILE A 25 4.35 12.08 -3.92
N GLU A 26 4.43 12.84 -5.01
CA GLU A 26 5.37 13.97 -5.16
C GLU A 26 5.09 15.10 -4.16
N SER A 27 3.88 15.16 -3.60
CA SER A 27 3.55 16.11 -2.53
C SER A 27 4.30 15.85 -1.22
N GLY A 28 4.83 14.63 -1.00
CA GLY A 28 5.50 14.24 0.24
C GLY A 28 4.61 14.24 1.48
N ARG A 29 3.29 14.44 1.32
CA ARG A 29 2.37 14.46 2.45
C ARG A 29 2.16 13.04 2.98
N GLU A 30 2.13 12.91 4.30
CA GLU A 30 1.95 11.62 4.98
C GLU A 30 0.70 10.86 4.51
N ASP A 31 -0.42 11.56 4.25
CA ASP A 31 -1.65 10.94 3.77
C ASP A 31 -1.50 10.34 2.37
N GLU A 32 -0.77 11.00 1.47
CA GLU A 32 -0.49 10.48 0.12
C GLU A 32 0.51 9.32 0.16
N ILE A 33 1.53 9.40 1.01
CA ILE A 33 2.48 8.30 1.24
C ILE A 33 1.74 7.07 1.79
N PHE A 34 0.84 7.27 2.75
CA PHE A 34 0.04 6.19 3.31
C PHE A 34 -0.89 5.55 2.28
N LYS A 35 -1.58 6.36 1.47
CA LYS A 35 -2.40 5.87 0.36
C LYS A 35 -1.57 4.99 -0.59
N TRP A 36 -0.35 5.39 -0.90
CA TRP A 36 0.55 4.59 -1.73
C TRP A 36 0.99 3.28 -1.06
N PHE A 37 1.27 3.32 0.24
CA PHE A 37 1.59 2.11 1.01
C PHE A 37 0.43 1.11 1.02
N LEU A 38 -0.79 1.59 1.25
CA LEU A 38 -2.00 0.77 1.17
C LEU A 38 -2.16 0.12 -0.21
N ALA A 39 -2.02 0.90 -1.29
CA ALA A 39 -2.04 0.38 -2.64
C ALA A 39 -0.96 -0.68 -2.88
N SER A 40 0.26 -0.44 -2.38
CA SER A 40 1.38 -1.39 -2.48
C SER A 40 1.11 -2.71 -1.77
N ILE A 41 0.41 -2.69 -0.64
CA ILE A 41 -0.02 -3.91 0.06
C ILE A 41 -1.00 -4.69 -0.82
N LEU A 42 -1.96 -4.01 -1.45
CA LEU A 42 -2.94 -4.64 -2.33
C LEU A 42 -2.25 -5.26 -3.57
N PHE A 43 -1.37 -4.51 -4.25
CA PHE A 43 -0.60 -5.02 -5.39
C PHE A 43 0.35 -6.16 -5.04
N GLY A 44 0.71 -6.34 -3.75
CA GLY A 44 1.55 -7.44 -3.29
C GLY A 44 0.90 -8.82 -3.37
N ALA A 45 -0.41 -8.92 -3.64
CA ALA A 45 -1.10 -10.18 -3.88
C ALA A 45 -1.02 -10.59 -5.36
N PRO A 46 -0.97 -11.91 -5.68
CA PRO A 46 -1.01 -12.38 -7.06
C PRO A 46 -2.43 -12.25 -7.64
N ILE A 47 -2.82 -11.03 -7.98
CA ILE A 47 -4.15 -10.65 -8.46
C ILE A 47 -4.05 -9.72 -9.66
N LYS A 48 -5.13 -9.62 -10.43
CA LYS A 48 -5.21 -8.69 -11.57
C LYS A 48 -5.22 -7.25 -11.08
N GLU A 49 -4.45 -6.41 -11.77
CA GLU A 49 -4.37 -4.96 -11.54
C GLU A 49 -5.74 -4.28 -11.45
N THR A 50 -6.68 -4.64 -12.34
CA THR A 50 -8.04 -4.08 -12.32
C THR A 50 -8.78 -4.33 -11.01
N SER A 51 -8.52 -5.47 -10.35
CA SER A 51 -9.10 -5.78 -9.04
C SER A 51 -8.44 -4.94 -7.95
N VAL A 52 -7.14 -4.68 -8.05
CA VAL A 52 -6.43 -3.77 -7.13
C VAL A 52 -7.00 -2.36 -7.21
N ILE A 53 -7.12 -1.82 -8.43
CA ILE A 53 -7.65 -0.48 -8.66
C ILE A 53 -9.08 -0.38 -8.13
N LYS A 54 -9.96 -1.34 -8.49
CA LYS A 54 -11.33 -1.38 -7.99
C LYS A 54 -11.38 -1.42 -6.47
N THR A 55 -10.57 -2.29 -5.86
CA THR A 55 -10.49 -2.42 -4.39
C THR A 55 -10.05 -1.13 -3.74
N TYR A 56 -9.00 -0.47 -4.25
CA TYR A 56 -8.58 0.82 -3.74
C TYR A 56 -9.71 1.86 -3.80
N ARG A 57 -10.43 1.95 -4.92
CA ARG A 57 -11.62 2.82 -5.04
C ARG A 57 -12.72 2.47 -4.04
N CYS A 58 -12.90 1.20 -3.67
CA CYS A 58 -13.80 0.80 -2.59
C CYS A 58 -13.32 1.33 -1.23
N PHE A 59 -12.03 1.22 -0.90
CA PHE A 59 -11.48 1.83 0.32
C PHE A 59 -11.71 3.34 0.35
N GLU A 60 -11.56 4.05 -0.77
CA GLU A 60 -11.88 5.48 -0.85
C GLU A 60 -13.37 5.75 -0.62
N LYS A 61 -14.24 5.02 -1.31
CA LYS A 61 -15.70 5.12 -1.18
C LYS A 61 -16.17 4.95 0.26
N HIS A 62 -15.53 4.07 1.02
CA HIS A 62 -15.84 3.80 2.43
C HIS A 62 -15.05 4.68 3.41
N ASN A 63 -14.24 5.62 2.93
CA ASN A 63 -13.35 6.49 3.73
C ASN A 63 -12.35 5.71 4.63
N VAL A 64 -11.89 4.56 4.17
CA VAL A 64 -10.96 3.67 4.90
C VAL A 64 -9.52 3.88 4.40
N LEU A 65 -9.06 5.13 4.39
CA LEU A 65 -7.75 5.52 3.83
C LEU A 65 -6.73 5.97 4.87
N THR A 66 -6.90 5.60 6.13
CA THR A 66 -5.94 5.91 7.20
C THR A 66 -5.71 4.70 8.10
N PRO A 67 -4.57 4.60 8.81
CA PRO A 67 -4.33 3.51 9.76
C PRO A 67 -5.47 3.36 10.78
N LYS A 68 -5.95 4.50 11.32
CA LYS A 68 -7.03 4.52 12.31
C LYS A 68 -8.36 4.09 11.70
N ALA A 69 -8.68 4.52 10.48
CA ALA A 69 -9.92 4.12 9.81
C ALA A 69 -9.92 2.63 9.46
N ILE A 70 -8.78 2.07 9.04
CA ILE A 70 -8.63 0.62 8.79
C ILE A 70 -8.86 -0.18 10.08
N LEU A 71 -8.25 0.23 11.20
CA LEU A 71 -8.48 -0.43 12.48
C LEU A 71 -9.94 -0.30 12.94
N ALA A 72 -10.56 0.86 12.76
CA ALA A 72 -11.95 1.11 13.12
C ALA A 72 -12.94 0.31 12.28
N ALA A 73 -12.66 0.10 10.98
CA ALA A 73 -13.46 -0.77 10.12
C ALA A 73 -13.48 -2.23 10.62
N GLY A 74 -12.41 -2.66 11.29
CA GLY A 74 -12.27 -3.99 11.85
C GLY A 74 -12.24 -5.08 10.77
N TRP A 75 -12.09 -6.32 11.20
CA TRP A 75 -11.89 -7.45 10.28
C TRP A 75 -13.08 -7.63 9.31
N ASN A 76 -14.30 -7.69 9.84
CA ASN A 76 -15.52 -7.86 9.03
C ASN A 76 -15.75 -6.70 8.04
N GLY A 77 -15.43 -5.47 8.43
CA GLY A 77 -15.55 -4.31 7.55
C GLY A 77 -14.55 -4.36 6.40
N LEU A 78 -13.30 -4.69 6.71
CA LEU A 78 -12.25 -4.84 5.70
C LEU A 78 -12.55 -5.98 4.73
N VAL A 79 -12.99 -7.14 5.22
CA VAL A 79 -13.40 -8.28 4.37
C VAL A 79 -14.48 -7.86 3.37
N ARG A 80 -15.50 -7.12 3.84
CA ARG A 80 -16.57 -6.62 2.96
C ARG A 80 -16.05 -5.68 1.86
N ILE A 81 -15.17 -4.75 2.21
CA ILE A 81 -14.57 -3.79 1.26
C ILE A 81 -13.70 -4.53 0.23
N LEU A 82 -12.90 -5.49 0.70
CA LEU A 82 -12.04 -6.32 -0.14
C LEU A 82 -12.87 -7.16 -1.11
N ASP A 83 -13.92 -7.84 -0.63
CA ASP A 83 -14.82 -8.63 -1.47
C ASP A 83 -15.51 -7.76 -2.55
N GLU A 84 -16.04 -6.58 -2.18
CA GLU A 84 -16.62 -5.61 -3.13
C GLU A 84 -15.61 -5.24 -4.25
N GLY A 85 -14.34 -5.12 -3.88
CA GLY A 85 -13.21 -4.81 -4.76
C GLY A 85 -12.73 -5.96 -5.66
N GLY A 86 -13.20 -7.20 -5.42
CA GLY A 86 -12.79 -8.39 -6.15
C GLY A 86 -11.66 -9.19 -5.48
N TYR A 87 -11.42 -8.96 -4.19
CA TYR A 87 -10.43 -9.70 -3.38
C TYR A 87 -11.00 -10.96 -2.71
N ALA A 88 -12.17 -11.48 -3.10
CA ALA A 88 -12.81 -12.66 -2.48
C ALA A 88 -11.89 -13.86 -2.18
N ARG A 89 -10.82 -14.08 -2.98
CA ARG A 89 -9.83 -15.15 -2.75
C ARG A 89 -8.82 -14.85 -1.64
N TYR A 90 -8.57 -13.57 -1.38
CA TYR A 90 -7.50 -13.07 -0.51
C TYR A 90 -8.00 -12.16 0.61
N ASP A 91 -9.30 -11.91 0.70
CA ASP A 91 -9.95 -10.95 1.59
C ASP A 91 -9.60 -11.19 3.06
N PHE A 92 -9.75 -12.40 3.57
CA PHE A 92 -9.49 -12.76 4.97
C PHE A 92 -8.03 -12.51 5.33
N ARG A 93 -7.10 -13.06 4.53
CA ARG A 93 -5.65 -12.90 4.75
C ARG A 93 -5.23 -11.43 4.63
N THR A 94 -5.84 -10.69 3.72
CA THR A 94 -5.49 -9.28 3.48
C THR A 94 -6.04 -8.40 4.61
N ALA A 95 -7.23 -8.71 5.13
CA ALA A 95 -7.79 -8.05 6.31
C ALA A 95 -6.90 -8.27 7.54
N ASP A 96 -6.48 -9.51 7.83
CA ASP A 96 -5.56 -9.81 8.92
C ASP A 96 -4.24 -9.04 8.79
N LYS A 97 -3.65 -9.07 7.59
CA LYS A 97 -2.42 -8.36 7.27
C LYS A 97 -2.54 -6.85 7.49
N LEU A 98 -3.63 -6.24 7.00
CA LEU A 98 -3.87 -4.81 7.16
C LEU A 98 -4.03 -4.43 8.62
N LEU A 99 -4.81 -5.20 9.40
CA LEU A 99 -5.00 -4.92 10.83
C LEU A 99 -3.70 -5.03 11.62
N GLU A 100 -2.89 -6.05 11.37
CA GLU A 100 -1.57 -6.19 12.01
C GLU A 100 -0.65 -5.03 11.65
N ALA A 101 -0.55 -4.71 10.35
CA ALA A 101 0.28 -3.62 9.84
C ALA A 101 -0.09 -2.26 10.43
N MET A 102 -1.38 -1.92 10.45
CA MET A 102 -1.84 -0.63 10.96
C MET A 102 -1.70 -0.53 12.48
N ARG A 103 -1.88 -1.64 13.22
CA ARG A 103 -1.64 -1.67 14.66
C ARG A 103 -0.17 -1.38 14.97
N ASN A 104 0.75 -2.09 14.33
CA ASN A 104 2.18 -1.87 14.53
C ASN A 104 2.62 -0.47 14.09
N LEU A 105 2.06 0.06 12.99
CA LEU A 105 2.36 1.41 12.52
C LEU A 105 1.91 2.47 13.54
N ILE A 106 0.72 2.32 14.14
CA ILE A 106 0.22 3.23 15.17
C ILE A 106 1.04 3.13 16.45
N GLU A 107 1.26 1.91 16.96
CA GLU A 107 1.92 1.70 18.25
C GLU A 107 3.39 2.11 18.25
N LYS A 108 4.12 1.84 17.16
CA LYS A 108 5.57 2.05 17.10
C LYS A 108 5.95 3.38 16.45
N TYR A 109 5.10 3.89 15.56
CA TYR A 109 5.42 5.04 14.72
C TYR A 109 4.29 6.07 14.65
N ASP A 110 3.34 6.06 15.60
CA ASP A 110 2.27 7.06 15.71
C ASP A 110 1.44 7.20 14.42
N GLY A 111 1.35 6.12 13.65
CA GLY A 111 0.59 6.07 12.41
C GLY A 111 1.30 6.67 11.21
N LYS A 112 2.60 7.01 11.31
CA LYS A 112 3.35 7.73 10.27
C LYS A 112 4.45 6.88 9.65
N LEU A 113 4.46 6.75 8.33
CA LEU A 113 5.50 6.09 7.56
C LEU A 113 6.78 6.93 7.50
N THR A 114 6.67 8.27 7.54
CA THR A 114 7.87 9.14 7.59
C THR A 114 8.73 8.86 8.83
N LYS A 115 8.12 8.51 9.97
CA LYS A 115 8.86 8.11 11.18
C LYS A 115 9.66 6.82 11.00
N ILE A 116 9.24 5.91 10.12
CA ILE A 116 10.01 4.71 9.79
C ILE A 116 11.24 5.10 8.97
N TYR A 117 11.07 6.02 8.01
CA TYR A 117 12.17 6.56 7.21
C TYR A 117 13.19 7.30 8.08
N GLU A 118 12.74 8.14 9.01
CA GLU A 118 13.59 8.89 9.95
C GLU A 118 14.40 7.97 10.88
N ASN A 119 13.84 6.82 11.25
CA ASN A 119 14.48 5.86 12.14
C ASN A 119 15.44 4.89 11.41
N ALA A 120 15.40 4.84 10.08
CA ALA A 120 16.24 3.93 9.31
C ALA A 120 17.64 4.53 9.09
N GLY A 121 18.69 3.81 9.47
CA GLY A 121 20.09 4.18 9.19
C GLY A 121 20.53 3.93 7.75
N GLY A 122 19.66 3.35 6.91
CA GLY A 122 19.91 3.12 5.49
C GLY A 122 18.78 2.34 4.81
N SER A 123 18.93 2.12 3.49
CA SER A 123 17.91 1.47 2.65
C SER A 123 17.55 0.05 3.13
N GLN A 124 18.54 -0.76 3.49
CA GLN A 124 18.30 -2.13 3.96
C GLN A 124 17.53 -2.17 5.27
N GLU A 125 17.84 -1.25 6.19
CA GLU A 125 17.14 -1.13 7.47
C GLU A 125 15.71 -0.63 7.26
N LEU A 126 15.50 0.35 6.38
CA LEU A 126 14.18 0.84 5.99
C LEU A 126 13.29 -0.30 5.48
N GLU A 127 13.79 -1.12 4.56
CA GLU A 127 13.06 -2.28 4.06
C GLU A 127 12.69 -3.26 5.19
N ASN A 128 13.63 -3.53 6.10
CA ASN A 128 13.40 -4.45 7.21
C ASN A 128 12.36 -3.91 8.20
N LEU A 129 12.40 -2.61 8.51
CA LEU A 129 11.42 -1.97 9.38
C LEU A 129 10.02 -1.98 8.75
N LEU A 130 9.93 -1.72 7.44
CA LEU A 130 8.65 -1.78 6.71
C LEU A 130 8.09 -3.20 6.66
N LYS A 131 8.91 -4.22 6.38
CA LYS A 131 8.51 -5.65 6.45
C LYS A 131 8.07 -6.03 7.87
N GLY A 132 8.73 -5.46 8.88
CA GLY A 132 8.43 -5.66 10.30
C GLY A 132 7.09 -5.09 10.77
N LEU A 133 6.36 -4.37 9.91
CA LEU A 133 5.02 -3.89 10.23
C LEU A 133 3.99 -5.02 10.31
N GLY A 134 4.13 -6.14 9.60
CA GLY A 134 3.13 -7.21 9.68
C GLY A 134 3.45 -8.41 8.81
N LYS A 135 2.93 -9.58 9.22
CA LYS A 135 3.17 -10.82 8.49
C LYS A 135 2.55 -10.73 7.10
N GLY A 136 3.38 -10.99 6.09
CA GLY A 136 2.96 -10.93 4.69
C GLY A 136 3.11 -9.55 4.03
N ILE A 137 3.76 -8.58 4.69
CA ILE A 137 4.43 -7.47 4.00
C ILE A 137 5.79 -8.00 3.55
N GLY A 138 5.89 -8.35 2.27
CA GLY A 138 7.07 -8.98 1.68
C GLY A 138 7.76 -8.11 0.64
N ASP A 139 8.80 -8.67 0.01
CA ASP A 139 9.65 -7.97 -0.97
C ASP A 139 8.85 -7.32 -2.10
N THR A 140 7.79 -7.96 -2.59
CA THR A 140 6.94 -7.38 -3.65
C THR A 140 6.27 -6.10 -3.19
N THR A 141 5.67 -6.07 -2.00
CA THR A 141 5.03 -4.86 -1.45
C THR A 141 6.04 -3.75 -1.25
N ILE A 142 7.21 -4.07 -0.69
CA ILE A 142 8.26 -3.07 -0.43
C ILE A 142 8.86 -2.54 -1.73
N SER A 143 9.12 -3.42 -2.71
CA SER A 143 9.64 -3.02 -4.01
C SER A 143 8.67 -2.13 -4.78
N ILE A 144 7.36 -2.29 -4.59
CA ILE A 144 6.36 -1.38 -5.19
C ILE A 144 6.34 -0.06 -4.44
N PHE A 145 6.34 -0.12 -3.11
CA PHE A 145 6.23 1.08 -2.26
C PHE A 145 7.42 2.04 -2.42
N LEU A 146 8.64 1.50 -2.51
CA LEU A 146 9.88 2.29 -2.59
C LEU A 146 10.29 2.68 -4.03
N ARG A 147 9.47 2.39 -5.04
CA ARG A 147 9.79 2.62 -6.45
C ARG A 147 9.38 4.00 -6.97
#